data_AF-A0A5C5UJW6-F1
#
_entry.id   AF-A0A5C5UJW6-F1
#
_cell.length_a   1.000
_cell.length_b   1.000
_cell.length_c   1.000
_cell.angle_alpha   90.00
_cell.angle_beta   90.00
_cell.angle_gamma   90.00
#
_symmetry.space_group_name_H-M   'P 1'
#
loop_
_entity.id
_entity.type
_entity.pdbx_description
1 polymer ?
#
loop_
_entity_poly.entity_id
_entity_poly.type
_entity_poly.pdbx_seq_one_letter_code
_entity_poly.pdbx_strand_id
1 'polypeptide(L)' 'MVTPRTRRRRAPAPRCPIRAGEPCSLCVPGATGPQDCQLVALVREDPELLELQQEMMRKHRNR' A
#
# COMPACT_ATOMS: atom_id res chain seq x y z
N MET A 1 -0.30 22.71 29.83
CA MET A 1 -0.17 23.48 28.58
C MET A 1 -0.23 22.50 27.41
N VAL A 2 -1.40 22.28 26.81
CA VAL A 2 -1.52 21.44 25.60
C VAL A 2 -1.36 22.35 24.39
N THR A 3 -0.23 22.26 23.69
CA THR A 3 -0.01 22.98 22.43
C THR A 3 -0.91 22.39 21.34
N PRO A 4 -1.65 23.21 20.57
CA PRO A 4 -2.44 22.71 19.46
C PRO A 4 -1.48 22.25 18.36
N ARG A 5 -1.40 20.93 18.13
CA ARG A 5 -0.67 20.36 17.00
C ARG A 5 -1.28 20.92 15.71
N THR A 6 -0.53 21.80 15.05
CA THR A 6 -0.83 22.32 13.71
C THR A 6 -1.24 21.16 12.80
N ARG A 7 -2.39 21.31 12.12
CA ARG A 7 -2.92 20.29 11.20
C ARG A 7 -1.90 20.07 10.09
N ARG A 8 -1.10 19.01 10.20
CA ARG A 8 -0.25 18.53 9.10
C ARG A 8 -1.16 18.25 7.93
N ARG A 9 -0.88 18.87 6.78
CA ARG A 9 -1.51 18.51 5.50
C ARG A 9 -1.33 17.00 5.36
N ARG A 10 -2.45 16.25 5.32
CA ARG A 10 -2.40 14.79 5.19
C ARG A 10 -1.72 14.49 3.86
N ALA A 11 -0.50 13.97 3.91
CA ALA A 11 0.11 13.39 2.73
C ALA A 11 -0.86 12.35 2.16
N PRO A 12 -0.93 12.18 0.83
CA PRO A 12 -1.76 11.14 0.24
C PRO A 12 -1.41 9.80 0.92
N ALA A 13 -2.42 9.14 1.47
CA ALA A 13 -2.21 7.89 2.17
C ALA A 13 -1.58 6.89 1.20
N PRO A 14 -0.48 6.21 1.58
CA PRO A 14 0.13 5.22 0.71
C PRO A 14 -0.90 4.14 0.39
N ARG A 15 -1.06 3.82 -0.90
CA ARG A 15 -1.97 2.76 -1.36
C ARG A 15 -1.33 1.39 -1.18
N CYS A 16 -2.15 0.37 -0.95
CA CYS A 16 -1.67 -1.01 -0.90
C CYS A 16 -1.48 -1.54 -2.34
N PRO A 17 -0.29 -2.04 -2.73
CA PRO A 17 -0.07 -2.62 -4.06
C PRO A 17 -0.86 -3.91 -4.29
N ILE A 18 -1.24 -4.61 -3.22
CA ILE A 18 -1.95 -5.89 -3.27
C ILE A 18 -3.47 -5.68 -3.27
N ARG A 19 -3.97 -4.74 -2.46
CA ARG A 19 -5.40 -4.41 -2.38
C ARG A 19 -5.68 -3.19 -3.25
N ALA A 20 -6.06 -3.43 -4.51
CA ALA A 20 -6.36 -2.38 -5.47
C ALA A 20 -7.44 -1.42 -4.94
N GLY A 21 -7.13 -0.12 -4.92
CA GLY A 21 -8.04 0.94 -4.48
C GLY A 21 -8.02 1.24 -2.98
N GLU A 22 -7.42 0.38 -2.16
CA GLU A 22 -7.42 0.54 -0.70
C GLU A 22 -6.14 1.24 -0.20
N PRO A 23 -6.24 2.10 0.82
CA PRO A 23 -5.06 2.60 1.52
C PRO A 23 -4.37 1.45 2.26
N CYS A 24 -3.07 1.62 2.51
CA CYS A 24 -2.32 0.70 3.34
C CYS A 24 -2.86 0.73 4.78
N SER A 25 -3.25 -0.43 5.30
CA SER A 25 -3.77 -0.61 6.66
C SER A 25 -2.73 -1.11 7.66
N LEU A 26 -1.45 -1.22 7.26
CA LEU A 26 -0.35 -1.77 8.07
C LEU A 26 -0.69 -3.14 8.69
N CYS A 27 -1.26 -4.03 7.89
CA CYS A 27 -1.73 -5.35 8.35
C CYS A 27 -0.60 -6.31 8.74
N VAL A 28 0.63 -6.07 8.28
CA VAL A 28 1.80 -6.89 8.60
C VAL A 28 2.56 -6.24 9.78
N PRO A 29 2.82 -6.97 10.89
CA PRO A 29 3.59 -6.45 12.01
C PRO A 29 4.97 -5.94 11.58
N GLY A 30 5.36 -4.75 12.07
CA GLY A 30 6.65 -4.13 11.73
C GLY A 30 6.67 -3.37 10.40
N ALA A 31 5.67 -3.52 9.53
CA ALA A 31 5.59 -2.73 8.31
C ALA A 31 5.25 -1.27 8.64
N THR A 32 5.98 -0.34 8.03
CA THR A 32 5.69 1.11 8.11
C THR A 32 4.98 1.63 6.85
N GLY A 33 4.84 0.78 5.84
CA GLY A 33 4.21 1.07 4.57
C GLY A 33 4.49 -0.01 3.52
N PRO A 34 4.06 0.19 2.28
CA PRO A 34 4.23 -0.79 1.20
C PRO A 34 5.69 -1.05 0.83
N GLN A 35 6.61 -0.11 1.09
CA GLN A 35 8.05 -0.27 0.86
C GLN A 35 8.72 -1.33 1.75
N ASP A 36 8.20 -1.55 2.96
CA ASP A 36 8.74 -2.46 3.98
C ASP A 36 7.76 -3.61 4.29
N CYS A 37 6.79 -3.86 3.42
CA CYS A 37 5.78 -4.90 3.62
C CYS A 37 6.28 -6.24 3.06
N GLN A 38 6.47 -7.25 3.92
CA GLN A 38 6.91 -8.59 3.53
C GLN A 38 6.04 -9.20 2.41
N LEU A 39 4.71 -9.02 2.47
CA LEU A 39 3.80 -9.53 1.45
C LEU A 39 4.06 -8.89 0.08
N VAL A 40 4.37 -7.59 0.05
CA VAL A 40 4.68 -6.87 -1.20
C VAL A 40 6.02 -7.36 -1.76
N ALA A 41 7.00 -7.68 -0.91
CA ALA A 41 8.26 -8.26 -1.33
C ALA A 41 8.07 -9.64 -1.99
N LEU A 42 7.33 -10.55 -1.35
CA LEU A 42 7.08 -11.89 -1.88
C LEU A 42 6.38 -11.86 -3.25
N VAL A 43 5.36 -11.01 -3.42
CA VAL A 43 4.65 -10.85 -4.70
C VAL A 43 5.55 -10.22 -5.78
N ARG A 44 6.57 -9.45 -5.41
CA ARG A 44 7.53 -8.88 -6.35
C ARG A 44 8.62 -9.84 -6.77
N GLU A 45 8.96 -10.79 -5.90
CA GLU A 45 9.99 -11.81 -6.14
C GLU A 45 9.48 -12.91 -7.09
N ASP A 46 8.18 -13.20 -7.06
CA ASP A 46 7.54 -14.17 -7.94
C ASP A 46 6.98 -13.47 -9.21
N PRO A 47 7.48 -13.80 -10.41
CA PRO A 47 7.07 -13.14 -11.65
C PRO A 47 5.60 -13.39 -12.02
N GLU A 48 5.07 -14.59 -11.75
CA GLU A 48 3.67 -14.92 -12.06
C GLU A 48 2.73 -14.13 -11.15
N LEU A 49 3.05 -14.05 -9.87
CA LEU A 49 2.29 -13.24 -8.90
C LEU A 49 2.38 -11.74 -9.23
N LEU A 50 3.53 -11.26 -9.67
CA LEU A 50 3.71 -9.87 -10.05
C LEU A 50 2.86 -9.51 -11.28
N GLU A 51 2.82 -10.37 -12.29
CA GLU A 51 1.98 -10.17 -13.47
C GLU A 51 0.49 -10.15 -13.10
N LEU A 52 0.05 -11.11 -12.28
CA LEU A 52 -1.33 -11.16 -11.79
C LEU A 52 -1.70 -9.91 -11.00
N GLN A 53 -0.81 -9.44 -10.11
CA GLN A 53 -1.01 -8.20 -9.36
C GLN A 53 -1.19 -7.00 -10.31
N GLN A 54 -0.32 -6.88 -11.31
CA GLN A 54 -0.41 -5.78 -12.28
C GLN A 54 -1.70 -5.83 -13.08
N GLU A 55 -2.15 -7.02 -13.49
CA GLU A 55 -3.43 -7.19 -14.17
C GLU A 55 -4.60 -6.74 -13.29
N MET A 56 -4.61 -7.14 -12.01
CA MET A 56 -5.63 -6.72 -11.05
C MET A 56 -5.65 -5.20 -10.85
N MET A 57 -4.48 -4.56 -10.80
CA MET A 57 -4.36 -3.10 -10.70
C MET A 57 -4.85 -2.38 -11.97
N ARG A 58 -4.58 -2.94 -13.16
CA ARG A 58 -5.10 -2.43 -14.43
C ARG A 58 -6.63 -2.56 -14.48
N LYS A 59 -7.19 -3.71 -14.12
CA LYS A 59 -8.64 -3.95 -14.04
C LYS A 59 -9.33 -2.96 -13.12
N HIS A 60 -8.75 -2.68 -11.95
CA HIS A 60 -9.30 -1.70 -11.02
C HIS A 60 -9.20 -0.25 -11.56
N ARG A 61 -8.14 0.09 -12.29
CA ARG A 61 -8.00 1.42 -12.91
C ARG A 61 -9.00 1.65 -14.05
N ASN A 62 -9.39 0.59 -14.76
CA ASN A 62 -10.33 0.64 -15.87
C ASN A 62 -11.80 0.45 -15.45
N ARG A 63 -12.08 0.36 -14.15
CA ARG A 63 -13.42 0.24 -13.56
C ARG A 63 -13.89 1.58 -13.01
#